data_AF-A0A936FC83-F1
#
_entry.id   AF-A0A936FC83-F1
#
_cell.length_a   1.000
_cell.length_b   1.000
_cell.length_c   1.000
_cell.angle_alpha   90.00
_cell.angle_beta   90.00
_cell.angle_gamma   90.00
#
_symmetry.space_group_name_H-M   'P 1'
#
loop_
_entity.id
_entity.type
_entity.pdbx_description
1 polymer ?
#
loop_
_entity_poly.entity_id
_entity_poly.type
_entity_poly.pdbx_seq_one_letter_code
_entity_poly.pdbx_strand_id
1 'polypeptide(L)'
;MEKRRINALARQECERVNEYGRVQARKTGDFESRPWLHPDEWARLRPSIVIIKFLCVDDGIVTDSEQKILSDWINEWMSRSRWGEFYWEQKGKAIQLLIDILDPSFESFLESTEYCATHYSNSQIDRLINCGDAIADEGIELVKTTWEIAKDTLITWKDFRNEI
;
A
#
# COMPACT_ATOMS: atom_id res chain seq x y z
N MET A 1 -1.03 17.88 10.07
CA MET A 1 -0.90 18.40 8.69
C MET A 1 -0.66 17.25 7.71
N GLU A 2 -0.13 16.11 8.18
CA GLU A 2 0.15 14.86 7.46
C GLU A 2 -0.96 14.38 6.54
N LYS A 3 -2.21 14.30 7.02
CA LYS A 3 -3.32 13.73 6.24
C LYS A 3 -3.53 14.45 4.90
N ARG A 4 -3.24 15.75 4.83
CA ARG A 4 -3.33 16.51 3.58
C ARG A 4 -2.21 16.14 2.61
N ARG A 5 -0.99 15.86 3.11
CA ARG A 5 0.16 15.46 2.29
C ARG A 5 -0.01 14.04 1.73
N ILE A 6 -0.33 13.06 2.57
CA ILE A 6 -0.52 11.66 2.13
C ILE A 6 -1.64 11.56 1.08
N ASN A 7 -2.76 12.25 1.32
CA ASN A 7 -3.86 12.26 0.35
C ASN A 7 -3.52 13.02 -0.94
N ALA A 8 -2.72 14.09 -0.87
CA ALA A 8 -2.29 14.82 -2.05
C ALA A 8 -1.37 13.97 -2.93
N LEU A 9 -0.40 13.26 -2.32
CA LEU A 9 0.49 12.33 -3.02
C LEU A 9 -0.30 11.20 -3.67
N ALA A 10 -1.19 10.55 -2.91
CA ALA A 10 -2.06 9.50 -3.44
C ALA A 10 -2.87 10.01 -4.64
N ARG A 11 -3.46 11.21 -4.53
CA ARG A 11 -4.23 11.78 -5.63
C ARG A 11 -3.38 12.01 -6.87
N GLN A 12 -2.20 12.59 -6.73
CA GLN A 12 -1.29 12.85 -7.84
C GLN A 12 -0.86 11.56 -8.56
N GLU A 13 -0.45 10.54 -7.80
CA GLU A 13 -0.07 9.22 -8.33
C GLU A 13 -1.23 8.56 -9.08
N CYS A 14 -2.42 8.59 -8.47
CA CYS A 14 -3.63 7.99 -9.03
C CYS A 14 -4.10 8.72 -10.29
N GLU A 15 -4.06 10.05 -10.31
CA GLU A 15 -4.40 10.85 -11.49
C GLU A 15 -3.46 10.57 -12.67
N ARG A 16 -2.16 10.36 -12.41
CA ARG A 16 -1.18 9.97 -13.42
C ARG A 16 -1.51 8.61 -14.04
N VAL A 17 -1.81 7.59 -13.23
CA VAL A 17 -2.18 6.25 -13.73
C VAL A 17 -3.52 6.27 -14.46
N ASN A 18 -4.50 7.02 -13.96
CA ASN A 18 -5.79 7.18 -14.61
C ASN A 18 -5.67 7.91 -15.96
N GLU A 19 -4.81 8.93 -16.07
CA GLU A 19 -4.54 9.59 -17.35
C GLU A 19 -3.85 8.65 -18.34
N TYR A 20 -2.86 7.89 -17.88
CA TYR A 20 -2.25 6.83 -18.69
C TYR A 20 -3.30 5.85 -19.21
N GLY A 21 -4.20 5.36 -18.34
CA GLY A 21 -5.30 4.48 -18.73
C GLY A 21 -6.25 5.10 -19.75
N ARG A 22 -6.59 6.40 -19.60
CA ARG A 22 -7.38 7.14 -20.59
C ARG A 22 -6.69 7.23 -21.95
N VAL A 23 -5.39 7.52 -21.97
CA VAL A 23 -4.61 7.62 -23.21
C VAL A 23 -4.54 6.27 -23.93
N GLN A 24 -4.32 5.16 -23.19
CA GLN A 24 -4.30 3.83 -23.79
C GLN A 24 -5.67 3.44 -24.36
N ALA A 25 -6.75 3.65 -23.61
CA ALA A 25 -8.11 3.38 -24.07
C ALA A 25 -8.47 4.16 -25.34
N ARG A 26 -8.04 5.41 -25.47
CA ARG A 26 -8.23 6.20 -26.69
C ARG A 26 -7.50 5.62 -27.91
N LYS A 27 -6.34 5.00 -27.71
CA LYS A 27 -5.56 4.38 -28.78
C LYS A 27 -6.14 3.03 -29.21
N THR A 28 -6.63 2.24 -28.26
CA THR A 28 -7.12 0.88 -28.50
C THR A 28 -8.63 0.80 -28.74
N GLY A 29 -9.37 1.86 -28.42
CA GLY A 29 -10.83 1.86 -28.43
C GLY A 29 -11.47 1.13 -27.27
N ASP A 30 -10.68 0.54 -26.37
CA ASP A 30 -11.16 -0.26 -25.24
C ASP A 30 -11.09 0.52 -23.93
N PHE A 31 -12.24 0.99 -23.49
CA PHE A 31 -12.40 1.69 -22.23
C PHE A 31 -12.68 0.77 -21.05
N GLU A 32 -13.07 -0.48 -21.30
CA GLU A 32 -13.48 -1.42 -20.26
C GLU A 32 -12.26 -2.06 -19.61
N SER A 33 -11.20 -2.36 -20.37
CA SER A 33 -10.00 -2.98 -19.81
C SER A 33 -8.98 -2.00 -19.20
N ARG A 34 -9.26 -0.69 -19.28
CA ARG A 34 -8.29 0.35 -18.90
C ARG A 34 -7.95 0.27 -17.40
N PRO A 35 -6.69 0.50 -17.00
CA PRO A 35 -6.36 0.68 -15.59
C PRO A 35 -7.09 1.90 -15.06
N TRP A 36 -7.82 1.72 -13.96
CA TRP A 36 -8.51 2.81 -13.28
C TRP A 36 -8.66 2.52 -11.79
N LEU A 37 -8.42 3.53 -10.97
CA LEU A 37 -8.64 3.49 -9.52
C LEU A 37 -9.15 4.85 -9.03
N HIS A 38 -10.00 4.88 -8.02
CA HIS A 38 -10.41 6.14 -7.41
C HIS A 38 -9.30 6.68 -6.48
N PRO A 39 -8.99 8.00 -6.47
CA PRO A 39 -7.97 8.56 -5.59
C PRO A 39 -8.15 8.24 -4.11
N ASP A 40 -9.40 8.27 -3.61
CA ASP A 40 -9.69 7.92 -2.20
C ASP A 40 -9.47 6.44 -1.89
N GLU A 41 -9.61 5.55 -2.88
CA GLU A 41 -9.29 4.14 -2.71
C GLU A 41 -7.78 3.98 -2.58
N TRP A 42 -7.02 4.64 -3.46
CA TRP A 42 -5.57 4.65 -3.35
C TRP A 42 -5.09 5.30 -2.06
N ALA A 43 -5.65 6.42 -1.62
CA ALA A 43 -5.25 7.07 -0.37
C ALA A 43 -5.42 6.19 0.88
N ARG A 44 -6.36 5.24 0.87
CA ARG A 44 -6.55 4.27 1.97
C ARG A 44 -5.55 3.12 1.93
N LEU A 45 -5.18 2.69 0.72
CA LEU A 45 -4.30 1.55 0.47
C LEU A 45 -2.82 1.93 0.46
N ARG A 46 -2.50 3.13 -0.03
CA ARG A 46 -1.14 3.64 -0.24
C ARG A 46 -0.25 3.52 1.00
N PRO A 47 -0.68 3.90 2.22
CA PRO A 47 0.21 3.85 3.39
C PRO A 47 0.73 2.45 3.69
N SER A 48 -0.12 1.41 3.65
CA SER A 48 0.33 0.04 3.88
C SER A 48 1.22 -0.46 2.74
N ILE A 49 0.91 -0.11 1.49
CA ILE A 49 1.75 -0.46 0.34
C ILE A 49 3.13 0.22 0.41
N VAL A 50 3.20 1.46 0.88
CA VAL A 50 4.48 2.16 1.13
C VAL A 50 5.30 1.40 2.17
N ILE A 51 4.68 1.01 3.29
CA ILE A 51 5.36 0.24 4.35
C ILE A 51 5.89 -1.08 3.80
N ILE A 52 5.02 -1.88 3.18
CA ILE A 52 5.38 -3.20 2.65
C ILE A 52 6.48 -3.05 1.59
N LYS A 53 6.28 -2.17 0.59
CA LYS A 53 7.27 -1.96 -0.48
C LYS A 53 8.61 -1.45 0.04
N PHE A 54 8.63 -0.60 1.06
CA PHE A 54 9.87 -0.11 1.67
C PHE A 54 10.67 -1.23 2.35
N LEU A 55 9.99 -2.22 2.93
CA LEU A 55 10.64 -3.36 3.56
C LEU A 55 11.17 -4.36 2.53
N CYS A 56 10.53 -4.47 1.36
CA CYS A 56 10.97 -5.32 0.25
C CYS A 56 12.21 -4.78 -0.51
N VAL A 57 12.90 -3.78 0.03
CA VAL A 57 14.09 -3.18 -0.61
C VAL A 57 15.33 -3.96 -0.16
N ASP A 58 15.43 -5.22 -0.59
CA ASP A 58 16.70 -5.95 -0.61
C ASP A 58 17.35 -5.75 -1.99
N ASP A 59 18.68 -5.55 -2.06
CA ASP A 59 19.60 -5.50 -3.24
C ASP A 59 19.08 -5.03 -4.64
N GLY A 60 17.91 -4.39 -4.72
CA GLY A 60 17.14 -4.10 -5.93
C GLY A 60 16.17 -5.19 -6.43
N ILE A 61 15.85 -6.24 -5.67
CA ILE A 61 15.02 -7.38 -6.13
C ILE A 61 13.88 -7.68 -5.14
N VAL A 62 12.64 -7.48 -5.58
CA VAL A 62 11.45 -8.01 -4.88
C VAL A 62 11.37 -9.51 -5.15
N THR A 63 11.40 -10.32 -4.10
CA THR A 63 11.31 -11.78 -4.22
C THR A 63 9.88 -12.23 -4.55
N ASP A 64 9.73 -13.49 -5.01
CA ASP A 64 8.40 -14.07 -5.24
C ASP A 64 7.56 -14.15 -3.95
N SER A 65 8.19 -14.36 -2.78
CA SER A 65 7.53 -14.38 -1.48
C SER A 65 7.01 -12.99 -1.10
N GLU A 66 7.79 -11.94 -1.30
CA GLU A 66 7.40 -10.55 -1.06
C GLU A 66 6.29 -10.07 -2.01
N GLN A 67 6.40 -10.42 -3.29
CA GLN A 67 5.36 -10.14 -4.28
C GLN A 67 4.04 -10.84 -3.91
N LYS A 68 4.13 -12.05 -3.36
CA LYS A 68 2.96 -12.77 -2.85
C LYS A 68 2.35 -12.07 -1.63
N ILE A 69 3.15 -11.58 -0.68
CA ILE A 69 2.65 -10.83 0.49
C ILE A 69 1.90 -9.56 0.04
N LEU A 70 2.47 -8.79 -0.89
CA LEU A 70 1.81 -7.63 -1.48
C LEU A 70 0.50 -8.01 -2.17
N SER A 71 0.51 -9.08 -2.97
CA SER A 71 -0.67 -9.55 -3.70
C SER A 71 -1.78 -10.02 -2.75
N ASP A 72 -1.43 -10.77 -1.69
CA ASP A 72 -2.37 -11.24 -0.68
C ASP A 72 -3.03 -10.06 0.05
N TRP A 73 -2.26 -9.03 0.41
CA TRP A 73 -2.78 -7.78 1.00
C TRP A 73 -3.75 -7.05 0.07
N ILE A 74 -3.39 -6.89 -1.21
CA ILE A 74 -4.21 -6.19 -2.21
C ILE A 74 -5.51 -6.96 -2.46
N ASN A 75 -5.43 -8.28 -2.61
CA ASN A 75 -6.60 -9.13 -2.86
C ASN A 75 -7.59 -9.06 -1.69
N GLU A 76 -7.11 -9.09 -0.46
CA GLU A 76 -7.98 -8.92 0.71
C GLU A 76 -8.64 -7.54 0.71
N TRP A 77 -7.87 -6.47 0.49
CA TRP A 77 -8.43 -5.12 0.43
C TRP A 77 -9.50 -4.99 -0.66
N MET A 78 -9.21 -5.53 -1.84
CA MET A 78 -10.11 -5.52 -2.99
C MET A 78 -11.40 -6.30 -2.71
N SER A 79 -11.33 -7.43 -1.99
CA SER A 79 -12.52 -8.20 -1.58
C SER A 79 -13.47 -7.42 -0.66
N ARG A 80 -12.98 -6.35 -0.01
CA ARG A 80 -13.75 -5.49 0.88
C ARG A 80 -14.08 -4.13 0.26
N SER A 81 -13.60 -3.84 -0.94
CA SER A 81 -13.93 -2.60 -1.65
C SER A 81 -15.37 -2.64 -2.15
N ARG A 82 -16.12 -1.57 -1.92
CA ARG A 82 -17.50 -1.37 -2.38
C ARG A 82 -17.68 -1.60 -3.88
N TRP A 83 -16.62 -1.41 -4.67
CA TRP A 83 -16.61 -1.61 -6.11
C TRP A 83 -15.50 -2.57 -6.54
N GLY A 84 -15.01 -3.39 -5.61
CA GLY A 84 -13.94 -4.35 -5.85
C GLY A 84 -14.36 -5.43 -6.84
N GLU A 85 -15.57 -5.96 -6.69
CA GLU A 85 -16.10 -7.06 -7.53
C GLU A 85 -16.36 -6.63 -8.99
N PHE A 86 -16.85 -5.40 -9.21
CA PHE A 86 -17.23 -4.92 -10.55
C PHE A 86 -16.04 -4.43 -11.39
N TYR A 87 -14.98 -3.95 -10.74
CA TYR A 87 -13.82 -3.36 -11.42
C TYR A 87 -12.51 -4.02 -10.98
N TRP A 88 -12.57 -5.30 -10.61
CA TRP A 88 -11.45 -6.02 -10.03
C TRP A 88 -10.22 -5.93 -10.91
N GLU A 89 -10.38 -6.23 -12.20
CA GLU A 89 -9.29 -6.30 -13.16
C GLU A 89 -8.67 -4.92 -13.42
N GLN A 90 -9.50 -3.89 -13.59
CA GLN A 90 -9.08 -2.51 -13.87
C GLN A 90 -8.34 -1.92 -12.67
N LYS A 91 -8.84 -2.18 -11.46
CA LYS A 91 -8.22 -1.74 -10.21
C LYS A 91 -6.94 -2.51 -9.94
N GLY A 92 -6.91 -3.82 -10.15
CA GLY A 92 -5.70 -4.63 -10.03
C GLY A 92 -4.58 -4.12 -10.94
N LYS A 93 -4.89 -3.85 -12.21
CA LYS A 93 -3.94 -3.24 -13.17
C LYS A 93 -3.47 -1.86 -12.70
N ALA A 94 -4.38 -1.02 -12.20
CA ALA A 94 -4.01 0.31 -11.71
C ALA A 94 -3.13 0.24 -10.45
N ILE A 95 -3.45 -0.63 -9.50
CA ILE A 95 -2.67 -0.84 -8.27
C ILE A 95 -1.28 -1.36 -8.62
N GLN A 96 -1.16 -2.32 -9.56
CA GLN A 96 0.14 -2.80 -10.00
C GLN A 96 0.99 -1.66 -10.61
N LEU A 97 0.42 -0.86 -11.51
CA LEU A 97 1.11 0.31 -12.07
C LEU A 97 1.52 1.33 -11.00
N LEU A 98 0.69 1.53 -9.97
CA LEU A 98 1.00 2.40 -8.84
C LEU A 98 2.16 1.84 -8.01
N ILE A 99 2.15 0.54 -7.74
CA ILE A 99 3.25 -0.15 -7.05
C ILE A 99 4.54 0.00 -7.84
N ASP A 100 4.53 -0.25 -9.15
CA ASP A 100 5.72 -0.19 -9.99
C ASP A 100 6.39 1.20 -9.96
N ILE A 101 5.60 2.28 -9.95
CA ILE A 101 6.13 3.66 -9.94
C ILE A 101 6.42 4.21 -8.53
N LEU A 102 6.00 3.52 -7.47
CA LEU A 102 6.15 4.00 -6.10
C LEU A 102 7.60 3.85 -5.67
N ASP A 103 8.23 4.94 -5.23
CA ASP A 103 9.61 4.91 -4.74
C ASP A 103 9.63 5.39 -3.28
N PRO A 104 9.39 4.49 -2.31
CA PRO A 104 9.23 4.89 -0.92
C PRO A 104 10.58 5.30 -0.32
N SER A 105 10.63 6.51 0.24
CA SER A 105 11.73 6.98 1.08
C SER A 105 11.49 6.59 2.55
N PHE A 106 12.55 6.63 3.37
CA PHE A 106 12.43 6.39 4.81
C PHE A 106 11.47 7.38 5.50
N GLU A 107 11.45 8.65 5.06
CA GLU A 107 10.47 9.65 5.54
C GLU A 107 9.04 9.20 5.22
N SER A 108 8.79 8.78 3.97
CA SER A 108 7.45 8.32 3.57
C SER A 108 7.02 7.03 4.26
N PHE A 109 7.97 6.17 4.64
CA PHE A 109 7.76 4.99 5.45
C PHE A 109 7.28 5.37 6.85
N LEU A 110 8.00 6.28 7.54
CA LEU A 110 7.61 6.76 8.87
C LEU A 110 6.24 7.43 8.86
N GLU A 111 5.99 8.34 7.90
CA GLU A 111 4.69 9.01 7.74
C GLU A 111 3.54 8.00 7.52
N SER A 112 3.80 6.96 6.72
CA SER A 112 2.80 5.93 6.44
C SER A 112 2.55 5.04 7.65
N THR A 113 3.58 4.72 8.43
CA THR A 113 3.47 3.98 9.69
C THR A 113 2.60 4.73 10.70
N GLU A 114 2.86 6.02 10.91
CA GLU A 114 2.05 6.85 11.82
C GLU A 114 0.60 6.94 11.33
N TYR A 115 0.39 7.10 10.02
CA TYR A 115 -0.95 7.12 9.45
C TYR A 115 -1.70 5.81 9.71
N CYS A 116 -1.08 4.66 9.45
CA CYS A 116 -1.65 3.35 9.73
C CYS A 116 -1.94 3.21 11.23
N ALA A 117 -0.98 3.52 12.09
CA ALA A 117 -1.13 3.43 13.54
C ALA A 117 -2.34 4.24 14.05
N THR A 118 -2.59 5.42 13.48
CA THR A 118 -3.67 6.33 13.92
C THR A 118 -5.02 6.11 13.24
N HIS A 119 -5.07 5.52 12.05
CA HIS A 119 -6.32 5.41 11.26
C HIS A 119 -6.81 3.98 11.01
N TYR A 120 -5.96 2.96 11.10
CA TYR A 120 -6.37 1.58 10.85
C TYR A 120 -7.09 0.99 12.07
N SER A 121 -8.04 0.07 11.85
CA SER A 121 -8.58 -0.76 12.93
C SER A 121 -7.50 -1.68 13.51
N ASN A 122 -7.69 -2.17 14.74
CA ASN A 122 -6.75 -3.12 15.35
C ASN A 122 -6.55 -4.37 14.46
N SER A 123 -7.60 -4.87 13.81
CA SER A 123 -7.50 -5.98 12.86
C SER A 123 -6.71 -5.65 11.59
N GLN A 124 -6.73 -4.39 11.13
CA GLN A 124 -5.89 -3.95 10.01
C GLN A 124 -4.43 -3.81 10.44
N ILE A 125 -4.19 -3.32 11.65
CA ILE A 125 -2.84 -3.25 12.25
C ILE A 125 -2.25 -4.65 12.39
N ASP A 126 -2.99 -5.62 12.95
CA ASP A 126 -2.51 -7.00 13.15
C ASP A 126 -2.10 -7.66 11.84
N ARG A 127 -2.86 -7.43 10.77
CA ARG A 127 -2.49 -7.93 9.45
C ARG A 127 -1.24 -7.28 8.90
N LEU A 128 -1.12 -5.95 9.04
CA LEU A 128 0.07 -5.24 8.59
C LEU A 128 1.30 -5.72 9.37
N ILE A 129 1.15 -6.02 10.66
CA ILE A 129 2.20 -6.61 11.47
C ILE A 129 2.61 -7.98 10.92
N ASN A 130 1.65 -8.87 10.64
CA ASN A 130 1.94 -10.19 10.06
C ASN A 130 2.66 -10.08 8.70
N CYS A 131 2.29 -9.11 7.85
CA CYS A 131 2.99 -8.88 6.59
C CYS A 131 4.42 -8.40 6.81
N GLY A 132 4.64 -7.44 7.72
CA GLY A 132 5.97 -6.92 8.03
C GLY A 132 6.87 -7.97 8.67
N ASP A 133 6.33 -8.79 9.59
CA ASP A 133 7.06 -9.90 10.22
C ASP A 133 7.51 -10.92 9.17
N ALA A 134 6.64 -11.30 8.24
CA ALA A 134 6.98 -12.24 7.17
C ALA A 134 8.11 -11.72 6.25
N ILE A 135 8.13 -10.41 5.96
CA ILE A 135 9.22 -9.80 5.16
C ILE A 135 10.51 -9.72 5.99
N ALA A 136 10.40 -9.29 7.25
CA ALA A 136 11.56 -9.13 8.13
C ALA A 136 12.23 -10.48 8.45
N ASP A 137 11.48 -11.57 8.59
CA ASP A 137 12.00 -12.91 8.83
C ASP A 137 12.93 -13.39 7.70
N GLU A 138 12.59 -13.04 6.46
CA GLU A 138 13.36 -13.37 5.25
C GLU A 138 14.44 -12.33 4.92
N GLY A 139 14.33 -11.11 5.46
CA GLY A 139 15.19 -9.97 5.15
C GLY A 139 16.53 -9.91 5.89
N ILE A 140 17.39 -8.99 5.43
CA ILE A 140 18.65 -8.65 6.09
C ILE A 140 18.42 -7.90 7.41
N GLU A 141 19.47 -7.78 8.23
CA GLU A 141 19.41 -7.13 9.56
C GLU A 141 18.88 -5.69 9.52
N LEU A 142 19.16 -4.96 8.43
CA LEU A 142 18.64 -3.60 8.25
C LEU A 142 17.12 -3.57 8.11
N VAL A 143 16.54 -4.51 7.36
CA VAL A 143 15.09 -4.64 7.19
C VAL A 143 14.45 -4.97 8.53
N LYS A 144 15.03 -5.93 9.28
CA LYS A 144 14.58 -6.30 10.63
C LYS A 144 14.56 -5.09 11.57
N THR A 145 15.68 -4.39 11.68
CA THR A 145 15.80 -3.20 12.54
C THR A 145 14.82 -2.11 12.14
N THR A 146 14.64 -1.88 10.83
CA THR A 146 13.71 -0.87 10.33
C THR A 146 12.26 -1.24 10.61
N TRP A 147 11.93 -2.52 10.48
CA TRP A 147 10.60 -3.03 10.77
C TRP A 147 10.24 -2.91 12.26
N GLU A 148 11.16 -3.25 13.17
CA GLU A 148 10.91 -3.15 14.61
C GLU A 148 10.51 -1.72 15.04
N ILE A 149 11.13 -0.69 14.46
CA ILE A 149 10.75 0.72 14.71
C ILE A 149 9.29 0.98 14.33
N ALA A 150 8.84 0.47 13.18
CA ALA A 150 7.46 0.64 12.75
C ALA A 150 6.49 -0.20 13.56
N LYS A 151 6.86 -1.44 13.87
CA LYS A 151 6.08 -2.38 14.67
C LYS A 151 5.81 -1.85 16.08
N ASP A 152 6.82 -1.30 16.75
CA ASP A 152 6.66 -0.67 18.06
C ASP A 152 5.64 0.47 18.03
N THR A 153 5.68 1.30 16.98
CA THR A 153 4.73 2.40 16.78
C THR A 153 3.30 1.88 16.60
N LEU A 154 3.12 0.84 15.79
CA LEU A 154 1.82 0.22 15.54
C LEU A 154 1.22 -0.42 16.80
N ILE A 155 2.04 -1.15 17.57
CA ILE A 155 1.63 -1.81 18.82
C ILE A 155 1.25 -0.76 19.88
N THR A 156 2.09 0.26 20.07
CA THR A 156 1.84 1.33 21.05
C THR A 156 0.48 1.98 20.85
N TRP A 157 0.12 2.32 19.60
CA TRP A 157 -1.17 2.91 19.29
C TRP A 157 -2.34 1.92 19.44
N LYS A 158 -2.11 0.64 19.11
CA LYS A 158 -3.11 -0.41 19.29
C LYS A 158 -3.45 -0.58 20.78
N ASP A 159 -2.46 -0.60 21.65
CA ASP A 159 -2.63 -0.77 23.09
C ASP A 159 -3.30 0.45 23.72
N PHE A 160 -2.87 1.66 23.35
CA PHE A 160 -3.50 2.91 23.80
C PHE A 160 -5.02 2.96 23.53
N ARG A 161 -5.48 2.41 22.40
CA ARG A 161 -6.91 2.35 22.08
C ARG A 161 -7.70 1.34 22.88
N ASN A 162 -7.07 0.30 23.42
CA ASN A 162 -7.74 -0.70 24.25
C ASN A 162 -7.93 -0.20 25.69
N GLU A 163 -7.22 0.86 26.09
CA GLU A 163 -7.30 1.48 27.42
C GLU A 163 -8.38 2.58 27.53
N ILE A 164 -8.99 2.98 26.41
CA ILE A 164 -10.03 4.03 26.32
C ILE A 164 -11.40 3.41 26.03
#